data_AF-A0A969ZK44-F1
#
_entry.id   AF-A0A969ZK44-F1
#
_cell.length_a   1.000
_cell.length_b   1.000
_cell.length_c   1.000
_cell.angle_alpha   90.00
_cell.angle_beta   90.00
_cell.angle_gamma   90.00
#
_symmetry.space_group_name_H-M   'P 1'
#
loop_
_entity.id
_entity.type
_entity.pdbx_description
1 polymer ?
#
loop_
_entity_poly.entity_id
_entity_poly.type
_entity_poly.pdbx_seq_one_letter_code
_entity_poly.pdbx_strand_id
1 'polypeptide(L)'
;MQLVRNRGVMRRLGKIIDSINVVLTAIIVVSAVMLLISVEKYMYMFPVVFTAAALMNIALAVKFYKMRHTLRELGLIGIALVMIFLTVISVIVAM
;
A
#
# COMPACT_ATOMS: atom_id res chain seq x y z
N MET A 1 -6.33 28.15 20.95
CA MET A 1 -7.41 27.57 20.08
C MET A 1 -6.92 26.87 18.80
N GLN A 2 -5.68 27.06 18.32
CA GLN A 2 -5.18 26.40 17.09
C GLN A 2 -4.90 24.89 17.23
N LEU A 3 -4.62 24.39 18.43
CA LEU A 3 -4.29 22.97 18.69
C LEU A 3 -5.49 22.02 18.50
N VAL A 4 -6.73 22.49 18.70
CA VAL A 4 -7.96 21.67 18.59
C VAL A 4 -8.35 21.45 17.12
N ARG A 5 -8.17 22.47 16.26
CA ARG A 5 -8.43 22.38 14.82
C ARG A 5 -7.53 21.34 14.13
N ASN A 6 -6.28 21.22 14.58
CA ASN A 6 -5.30 20.32 13.99
C ASN A 6 -5.61 18.83 14.24
N ARG A 7 -6.20 18.49 15.41
CA ARG A 7 -6.62 17.11 15.73
C ARG A 7 -7.80 16.63 14.88
N GLY A 8 -8.72 17.52 14.52
CA GLY A 8 -9.87 17.20 13.65
C GLY A 8 -9.45 16.86 12.23
N VAL A 9 -8.51 17.63 11.67
CA VAL A 9 -7.94 17.38 10.33
C VAL A 9 -7.11 16.09 10.33
N MET A 10 -6.33 15.84 11.38
CA MET A 10 -5.57 14.58 11.55
C MET A 10 -6.49 13.36 11.62
N ARG A 11 -7.62 13.45 12.32
CA ARG A 11 -8.62 12.36 12.36
C ARG A 11 -9.27 12.11 11.00
N ARG A 12 -9.58 13.16 10.22
CA ARG A 12 -10.12 13.01 8.86
C ARG A 12 -9.10 12.39 7.90
N LEU A 13 -7.86 12.88 7.91
CA LEU A 13 -6.78 12.32 7.07
C LEU A 13 -6.50 10.86 7.40
N GLY A 14 -6.47 10.49 8.69
CA GLY A 14 -6.32 9.10 9.12
C GLY A 14 -7.43 8.19 8.57
N LYS A 15 -8.69 8.65 8.65
CA LYS A 15 -9.85 7.92 8.08
C LYS A 15 -9.77 7.78 6.56
N ILE A 16 -9.29 8.80 5.84
CA ILE A 16 -9.13 8.75 4.38
C ILE A 16 -8.05 7.72 4.00
N ILE A 17 -6.90 7.74 4.69
CA ILE A 17 -5.82 6.76 4.48
C ILE A 17 -6.33 5.34 4.74
N ASP A 18 -7.07 5.14 5.83
CA ASP A 18 -7.64 3.83 6.16
C ASP A 18 -8.64 3.37 5.09
N SER A 19 -9.48 4.28 4.57
CA SER A 19 -10.41 3.97 3.47
C SER A 19 -9.70 3.59 2.17
N ILE A 20 -8.61 4.29 1.81
CA ILE A 20 -7.80 3.95 0.63
C ILE A 20 -7.20 2.56 0.79
N ASN A 21 -6.66 2.25 1.97
CA ASN A 21 -6.05 0.94 2.23
C ASN A 21 -7.07 -0.20 2.17
N VAL A 22 -8.33 0.03 2.58
CA VAL A 22 -9.40 -0.98 2.43
C VAL A 22 -9.64 -1.30 0.95
N VAL A 23 -9.70 -0.28 0.09
CA VAL A 23 -9.88 -0.47 -1.36
C VAL A 23 -8.67 -1.18 -1.97
N LEU A 24 -7.44 -0.78 -1.62
CA LEU A 24 -6.22 -1.46 -2.06
C LEU A 24 -6.18 -2.92 -1.61
N THR A 25 -6.63 -3.21 -0.39
CA THR A 25 -6.74 -4.59 0.11
C THR A 25 -7.71 -5.42 -0.73
N ALA A 26 -8.87 -4.86 -1.10
CA ALA A 26 -9.82 -5.56 -1.97
C ALA A 26 -9.21 -5.86 -3.35
N ILE A 27 -8.46 -4.92 -3.94
CA ILE A 27 -7.75 -5.13 -5.22
C ILE A 27 -6.74 -6.27 -5.09
N ILE A 28 -5.94 -6.29 -4.01
CA ILE A 28 -4.96 -7.35 -3.75
C ILE A 28 -5.65 -8.71 -3.64
N VAL A 29 -6.76 -8.79 -2.89
CA VAL A 29 -7.51 -10.04 -2.72
C VAL A 29 -8.05 -10.56 -4.06
N VAL A 30 -8.69 -9.70 -4.86
CA VAL A 30 -9.21 -10.11 -6.17
C VAL A 30 -8.09 -10.58 -7.10
N SER A 31 -6.96 -9.86 -7.11
CA SER A 31 -5.79 -10.21 -7.93
C SER A 31 -5.18 -11.54 -7.48
N ALA A 32 -5.08 -11.77 -6.17
CA ALA A 32 -4.61 -13.02 -5.60
C ALA A 32 -5.53 -14.21 -5.95
N VAL A 33 -6.86 -14.02 -5.91
CA VAL A 33 -7.82 -15.05 -6.32
C VAL A 33 -7.65 -15.40 -7.80
N MET A 34 -7.45 -14.41 -8.68
CA MET A 34 -7.20 -14.68 -10.10
C MET A 34 -5.91 -15.48 -10.32
N LEU A 35 -4.84 -15.16 -9.59
CA LEU A 35 -3.59 -15.91 -9.64
C LEU A 35 -3.76 -17.37 -9.18
N LEU A 36 -4.63 -17.64 -8.21
CA LEU A 36 -4.93 -19.01 -7.77
C LEU A 36 -5.68 -19.84 -8.83
N ILE A 37 -6.46 -19.20 -9.71
CA ILE A 37 -7.20 -19.88 -10.78
C ILE A 37 -6.24 -20.33 -11.89
N SER A 38 -5.37 -19.43 -12.36
CA SER A 38 -4.37 -19.75 -13.38
C SER A 38 -3.24 -18.74 -13.34
N VAL A 39 -2.10 -19.17 -12.80
CA VAL A 39 -0.92 -18.31 -12.68
C VAL A 39 -0.45 -17.84 -14.05
N GLU A 40 -0.31 -18.77 -15.01
CA GLU A 40 0.20 -18.51 -16.36
C GLU A 40 -0.66 -17.49 -17.13
N LYS A 41 -1.99 -17.60 -17.04
CA LYS A 41 -2.89 -16.67 -17.71
C LYS A 41 -2.93 -15.29 -17.05
N TYR A 42 -2.75 -15.23 -15.73
CA TYR A 42 -2.93 -14.02 -14.94
C TYR A 42 -1.61 -13.49 -14.36
N MET A 43 -0.45 -13.79 -14.95
CA MET A 43 0.86 -13.32 -14.44
C MET A 43 0.92 -11.80 -14.26
N TYR A 44 0.20 -11.03 -15.09
CA TYR A 44 0.05 -9.57 -14.96
C TYR A 44 -0.63 -9.11 -13.65
N MET A 45 -1.25 -10.00 -12.87
CA MET A 45 -1.81 -9.67 -11.56
C MET A 45 -0.72 -9.54 -10.48
N PHE A 46 0.47 -10.14 -10.65
CA PHE A 46 1.59 -9.95 -9.72
C PHE A 46 2.04 -8.49 -9.59
N PRO A 47 2.32 -7.75 -10.69
CA PRO A 47 2.68 -6.35 -10.57
C PRO A 47 1.56 -5.51 -9.98
N VAL A 48 0.29 -5.86 -10.22
CA VAL A 48 -0.87 -5.18 -9.60
C VAL A 48 -0.85 -5.37 -8.08
N VAL A 49 -0.63 -6.60 -7.60
CA VAL A 49 -0.54 -6.91 -6.17
C VAL A 49 0.61 -6.15 -5.52
N PHE A 50 1.80 -6.21 -6.11
CA PHE A 50 2.99 -5.54 -5.56
C PHE A 50 2.85 -4.01 -5.57
N THR A 51 2.28 -3.43 -6.63
CA THR A 51 2.01 -1.98 -6.69
C THR A 51 1.01 -1.56 -5.62
N ALA A 52 -0.10 -2.29 -5.48
CA ALA A 52 -1.12 -2.00 -4.49
C ALA A 52 -0.56 -2.13 -3.05
N ALA A 53 0.27 -3.14 -2.80
CA ALA A 53 0.96 -3.32 -1.53
C ALA A 53 1.96 -2.18 -1.26
N ALA A 54 2.71 -1.73 -2.26
CA ALA A 54 3.62 -0.59 -2.12
C ALA A 54 2.86 0.69 -1.74
N LEU A 55 1.77 0.99 -2.45
CA LEU A 55 0.91 2.15 -2.18
C LEU A 55 0.32 2.10 -0.76
N MET A 56 -0.13 0.93 -0.31
CA MET A 56 -0.65 0.74 1.04
C MET A 56 0.41 1.00 2.11
N ASN A 57 1.64 0.51 1.90
CA ASN A 57 2.75 0.75 2.82
C ASN A 57 3.17 2.23 2.84
N ILE A 58 3.18 2.91 1.70
CA ILE A 58 3.44 4.37 1.62
C ILE A 58 2.34 5.16 2.34
N ALA A 59 1.06 4.83 2.10
CA ALA A 59 -0.05 5.52 2.74
C ALA A 59 -0.02 5.38 4.27
N LEU A 60 0.36 4.19 4.77
CA LEU A 60 0.61 3.96 6.19
C LEU A 60 1.85 4.70 6.69
N ALA A 61 2.95 4.73 5.94
CA ALA A 61 4.14 5.48 6.31
C ALA A 61 3.83 6.98 6.49
N VAL A 62 3.05 7.59 5.59
CA VAL A 62 2.58 8.98 5.72
C VAL A 62 1.74 9.20 6.99
N LYS A 63 0.92 8.22 7.38
CA LYS A 63 0.15 8.26 8.63
C LYS A 63 1.08 8.23 9.86
N PHE A 64 2.13 7.39 9.84
CA PHE A 64 3.06 7.22 10.97
C PHE A 64 4.14 8.30 11.08
N TYR A 65 4.60 8.88 9.96
CA TYR A 65 5.49 10.05 9.93
C TYR A 65 4.91 11.18 10.77
N LYS A 66 3.61 11.44 10.58
CA LYS A 66 2.90 12.49 11.28
C LYS A 66 2.59 12.16 12.75
N MET A 67 2.71 10.90 13.16
CA MET A 67 2.59 10.43 14.55
C MET A 67 3.95 10.30 15.27
N ARG A 68 5.08 10.67 14.63
CA ARG A 68 6.46 10.59 15.15
C ARG A 68 6.93 9.17 15.53
N HIS A 69 6.40 8.14 14.87
CA HIS A 69 6.87 6.76 15.05
C HIS A 69 7.89 6.39 13.97
N THR A 70 9.10 6.92 14.09
CA THR A 70 10.17 6.85 13.06
C THR A 70 10.59 5.42 12.69
N LEU A 71 10.64 4.50 13.66
CA LEU A 71 11.02 3.10 13.40
C LEU A 71 10.00 2.34 12.55
N ARG A 72 8.70 2.55 12.80
CA ARG A 72 7.64 1.90 12.02
C ARG A 72 7.54 2.48 10.62
N GLU A 73 7.73 3.79 10.50
CA GLU A 73 7.76 4.47 9.20
C GLU A 73 8.90 3.96 8.31
N LEU A 74 10.12 3.87 8.83
CA LEU A 74 11.28 3.33 8.09
C LEU A 74 11.03 1.89 7.62
N GLY A 75 10.44 1.05 8.48
CA GLY A 75 10.05 -0.31 8.10
C GLY A 75 9.04 -0.33 6.95
N LEU A 76 8.00 0.51 7.00
CA LEU A 76 6.98 0.60 5.96
C LEU A 76 7.54 1.12 4.64
N ILE A 77 8.41 2.13 4.67
CA ILE A 77 9.08 2.64 3.46
C ILE A 77 10.00 1.56 2.88
N GLY A 78 10.75 0.85 3.71
CA GLY A 78 11.59 -0.25 3.28
C GLY A 78 10.81 -1.36 2.58
N ILE A 79 9.67 -1.77 3.16
CA ILE A 79 8.77 -2.75 2.53
C ILE A 79 8.21 -2.20 1.21
N ALA A 80 7.80 -0.93 1.16
CA ALA A 80 7.29 -0.33 -0.06
C ALA A 80 8.33 -0.31 -1.19
N LEU A 81 9.60 -0.01 -0.88
CA LEU A 81 10.69 -0.06 -1.86
C LEU A 81 10.92 -1.47 -2.40
N VAL A 82 10.90 -2.49 -1.54
CA VAL A 82 10.99 -3.90 -1.96
C VAL A 82 9.81 -4.25 -2.88
N MET A 83 8.59 -3.81 -2.52
CA MET A 83 7.40 -4.06 -3.35
C MET A 83 7.48 -3.35 -4.71
N ILE A 84 8.02 -2.13 -4.78
CA ILE A 84 8.28 -1.44 -6.06
C ILE A 84 9.30 -2.24 -6.89
N PHE A 85 10.38 -2.71 -6.28
CA PHE A 85 11.37 -3.53 -6.97
C PHE A 85 10.76 -4.84 -7.50
N LEU A 86 9.96 -5.53 -6.69
CA LEU A 86 9.24 -6.74 -7.11
C LEU A 86 8.22 -6.45 -8.22
N THR A 87 7.58 -5.28 -8.19
CA THR A 87 6.70 -4.83 -9.27
C THR A 87 7.46 -4.80 -10.59
N VAL A 88 8.64 -4.15 -10.63
CA VAL A 88 9.46 -4.06 -11.85
C VAL A 88 9.86 -5.45 -12.36
N ILE A 89 10.32 -6.34 -11.48
CA ILE A 89 10.65 -7.72 -11.87
C ILE A 89 9.43 -8.44 -12.43
N SER A 90 8.29 -8.33 -11.76
CA SER A 90 7.07 -9.02 -12.18
C SER A 90 6.52 -8.51 -13.51
N VAL A 91 6.71 -7.23 -13.84
CA VAL A 91 6.39 -6.69 -15.18
C VAL A 91 7.28 -7.32 -16.23
N ILE A 92 8.60 -7.41 -15.98
CA ILE A 92 9.56 -8.02 -16.92
C ILE A 92 9.22 -9.49 -17.17
N VAL A 93 8.85 -10.22 -16.11
CA VAL A 93 8.52 -11.65 -16.19
C VAL A 93 7.17 -11.90 -16.86
N ALA A 94 6.24 -10.96 -16.78
CA ALA A 94 4.92 -11.08 -17.41
C ALA A 94 4.89 -10.63 -18.87
N MET A 95 5.91 -9.91 -19.35
CA MET A 95 6.11 -9.58 -20.77
C MET A 95 6.68 -10.77 -21.54
#